data_AF-A0AA38HQI3-F1
#
_entry.id   AF-A0AA38HQI3-F1
#
_cell.length_a   1.000
_cell.length_b   1.000
_cell.length_c   1.000
_cell.angle_alpha   90.00
_cell.angle_beta   90.00
_cell.angle_gamma   90.00
#
_symmetry.space_group_name_H-M   'P 1'
#
loop_
_entity.id
_entity.type
_entity.pdbx_description
1 polymer ?
#
loop_
_entity_poly.entity_id
_entity_poly.type
_entity_poly.pdbx_seq_one_letter_code
_entity_poly.pdbx_strand_id
1 'polypeptide(L)'
;MDWSVSLFNPNPSVDYRVDDFTLDNKKNQDFLPPEPQLGNVEYKLKIVNPNNQRFEHLVTQLKWRLGEGNGAAIYQIGVEDCGILAGLTQWDMTSSLQTLQRMAFELGATTTVLKERVLENGRRIAQVLVRKTDL
;
A
#
# COMPACT_ATOMS: atom_id res chain seq x y z
N MET A 1 47.50 -24.22 1.72
CA MET A 1 48.12 -22.89 1.75
C MET A 1 49.38 -22.96 0.94
N ASP A 2 49.45 -22.24 -0.18
CA ASP A 2 50.62 -21.39 -0.42
C ASP A 2 50.25 -20.29 -1.41
N TRP A 3 50.67 -19.10 -1.04
CA TRP A 3 50.53 -17.85 -1.77
C TRP A 3 51.45 -17.83 -3.00
N SER A 4 51.02 -17.21 -4.09
CA SER A 4 51.97 -16.59 -5.02
C SER A 4 51.32 -15.36 -5.61
N VAL A 5 51.75 -14.22 -5.10
CA VAL A 5 51.52 -12.89 -5.65
C VAL A 5 52.52 -12.71 -6.79
N SER A 6 52.04 -12.45 -7.99
CA SER A 6 52.87 -11.95 -9.09
C SER A 6 52.50 -10.49 -9.36
N LEU A 7 53.44 -9.64 -9.00
CA LEU A 7 53.49 -8.19 -9.16
C LEU A 7 53.88 -7.80 -10.60
N PHE A 8 53.22 -6.76 -11.12
CA PHE A 8 53.58 -5.94 -12.31
C PHE A 8 53.47 -6.55 -13.72
N ASN A 9 52.45 -6.08 -14.46
CA ASN A 9 52.63 -5.68 -15.87
C ASN A 9 51.79 -4.42 -16.17
N PRO A 10 52.40 -3.28 -16.55
CA PRO A 10 51.68 -2.05 -16.87
C PRO A 10 51.38 -2.02 -18.37
N ASN A 11 50.09 -2.09 -18.76
CA ASN A 11 49.70 -1.75 -20.12
C ASN A 11 48.52 -0.75 -20.09
N PRO A 12 48.72 0.51 -20.53
CA PRO A 12 47.74 1.57 -20.40
C PRO A 12 46.86 1.63 -21.66
N SER A 13 45.76 0.89 -21.69
CA SER A 13 44.57 1.17 -22.51
C SER A 13 43.54 0.03 -22.38
N VAL A 14 43.09 -0.21 -21.16
CA VAL A 14 41.84 -0.94 -20.94
C VAL A 14 40.92 0.04 -20.23
N ASP A 15 40.07 0.67 -21.01
CA ASP A 15 39.01 1.55 -20.54
C ASP A 15 38.05 0.69 -19.70
N TYR A 16 38.16 0.81 -18.38
CA TYR A 16 37.16 0.30 -17.45
C TYR A 16 35.87 1.12 -17.63
N ARG A 17 35.16 0.88 -18.74
CA ARG A 17 33.73 1.15 -18.78
C ARG A 17 33.08 0.13 -17.86
N VAL A 18 33.05 0.49 -16.57
CA VAL A 18 31.97 0.06 -15.69
C VAL A 18 30.73 0.63 -16.36
N ASP A 19 30.11 -0.17 -17.23
CA ASP A 19 28.77 0.08 -17.68
C ASP A 19 27.92 0.05 -16.42
N ASP A 20 27.69 1.25 -15.90
CA ASP A 20 26.74 1.60 -14.87
C ASP A 20 25.36 1.18 -15.38
N PHE A 21 25.07 -0.12 -15.31
CA PHE A 21 23.71 -0.62 -15.28
C PHE A 21 23.14 -0.29 -13.90
N THR A 22 23.04 1.00 -13.58
CA THR A 22 21.93 1.52 -12.79
C THR A 22 20.67 1.36 -13.64
N LEU A 23 20.30 0.10 -13.89
CA LEU A 23 19.06 -0.28 -14.55
C LEU A 23 17.94 0.09 -13.58
N ASP A 24 17.40 1.29 -13.81
CA ASP A 24 16.06 1.70 -13.46
C ASP A 24 15.73 1.67 -11.96
N ASN A 25 16.15 2.75 -11.28
CA ASN A 25 15.55 3.23 -10.03
C ASN A 25 14.10 3.74 -10.22
N LYS A 26 13.29 2.96 -10.95
CA LYS A 26 11.86 3.15 -11.18
C LYS A 26 11.18 1.81 -11.45
N LYS A 27 11.56 0.75 -10.74
CA LYS A 27 10.68 -0.42 -10.61
C LYS A 27 9.42 0.04 -9.91
N ASN A 28 8.42 0.32 -10.73
CA ASN A 28 7.00 0.26 -10.46
C ASN A 28 6.77 -0.60 -9.21
N GLN A 29 6.40 0.04 -8.09
CA GLN A 29 5.85 -0.70 -6.96
C GLN A 29 4.50 -1.23 -7.43
N ASP A 30 4.51 -2.39 -8.09
CA ASP A 30 3.34 -3.14 -8.56
C ASP A 30 2.72 -3.97 -7.43
N PHE A 31 3.42 -4.05 -6.30
CA PHE A 31 2.99 -4.78 -5.10
C PHE A 31 3.45 -4.06 -3.83
N LEU A 32 2.65 -4.20 -2.79
CA LEU A 32 2.99 -3.93 -1.40
C LEU A 32 3.44 -5.24 -0.72
N PRO A 33 4.11 -5.20 0.43
CA PRO A 33 4.21 -6.38 1.28
C PRO A 33 2.79 -6.86 1.66
N PRO A 34 2.61 -8.16 1.97
CA PRO A 34 1.35 -8.68 2.47
C PRO A 34 0.82 -7.89 3.65
N GLU A 35 -0.51 -7.86 3.78
CA GLU A 35 -1.17 -7.14 4.86
C GLU A 35 -0.66 -7.63 6.22
N PRO A 36 -0.24 -6.71 7.10
CA PRO A 36 0.16 -7.08 8.43
C PRO A 36 -1.05 -7.55 9.24
N GLN A 37 -0.91 -8.71 9.89
CA GLN A 37 -1.95 -9.27 10.76
C GLN A 37 -2.20 -8.41 12.02
N LEU A 38 -1.20 -7.60 12.41
CA LEU A 38 -1.22 -6.71 13.58
C LEU A 38 -1.04 -5.24 13.17
N GLY A 39 -1.44 -4.31 14.03
CA GLY A 39 -1.26 -2.88 13.80
C GLY A 39 -2.46 -2.22 13.10
N ASN A 40 -2.23 -1.02 12.57
CA ASN A 40 -3.29 -0.11 12.14
C ASN A 40 -3.46 0.02 10.61
N VAL A 41 -2.93 -0.94 9.85
CA VAL A 41 -2.98 -0.94 8.38
C VAL A 41 -3.90 -2.05 7.90
N GLU A 42 -4.88 -1.72 7.06
CA GLU A 42 -5.84 -2.68 6.50
C GLU A 42 -5.86 -2.62 4.97
N TYR A 43 -5.86 -3.77 4.30
CA TYR A 43 -6.00 -3.85 2.85
C TYR A 43 -7.40 -4.32 2.48
N LYS A 44 -7.99 -3.69 1.44
CA LYS A 44 -9.24 -4.16 0.86
C LYS A 44 -9.22 -3.96 -0.64
N LEU A 45 -9.45 -5.05 -1.37
CA LEU A 45 -9.66 -4.95 -2.81
C LEU A 45 -10.89 -4.09 -3.10
N LYS A 46 -12.03 -4.39 -2.48
CA LYS A 46 -13.31 -3.72 -2.74
C LYS A 46 -14.27 -3.80 -1.55
N ILE A 47 -14.91 -2.67 -1.22
CA ILE A 47 -15.95 -2.57 -0.17
C ILE A 47 -17.18 -1.80 -0.66
N VAL A 48 -17.77 -2.26 -1.76
CA VAL A 48 -18.96 -1.63 -2.36
C VAL A 48 -20.23 -2.22 -1.77
N ASN A 49 -21.11 -1.32 -1.32
CA ASN A 49 -22.47 -1.61 -0.83
C ASN A 49 -22.61 -2.94 -0.05
N PRO A 50 -21.89 -3.11 1.08
CA PRO A 50 -22.04 -4.30 1.90
C PRO A 50 -23.47 -4.39 2.48
N ASN A 51 -23.97 -5.61 2.66
CA ASN A 51 -25.16 -5.83 3.47
C ASN A 51 -24.88 -5.50 4.96
N ASN A 52 -25.93 -5.46 5.79
CA ASN A 52 -25.81 -5.05 7.19
C ASN A 52 -24.78 -5.88 7.98
N GLN A 53 -24.84 -7.21 7.89
CA GLN A 53 -23.90 -8.09 8.59
C GLN A 53 -22.45 -7.85 8.15
N ARG A 54 -22.21 -7.74 6.85
CA ARG A 54 -20.87 -7.45 6.31
C ARG A 54 -20.41 -6.06 6.74
N PHE A 55 -21.31 -5.09 6.78
CA PHE A 55 -20.99 -3.73 7.22
C PHE A 55 -20.58 -3.71 8.70
N GLU A 56 -21.30 -4.40 9.58
CA GLU A 56 -20.96 -4.52 11.00
C GLU A 56 -19.60 -5.19 11.22
N HIS A 57 -19.28 -6.23 10.44
CA HIS A 57 -17.94 -6.85 10.48
C HIS A 57 -16.85 -5.88 10.05
N LEU A 58 -17.07 -5.11 8.98
CA LEU A 58 -16.12 -4.10 8.51
C LEU A 58 -15.91 -3.00 9.57
N VAL A 59 -16.98 -2.54 10.23
CA VAL A 59 -16.90 -1.57 11.33
C VAL A 59 -16.11 -2.14 12.52
N THR A 60 -16.35 -3.40 12.88
CA THR A 60 -15.62 -4.07 13.97
C THR A 60 -14.13 -4.16 13.66
N GLN A 61 -13.78 -4.50 12.41
CA GLN A 61 -12.39 -4.53 11.95
C GLN A 61 -11.74 -3.14 12.01
N LEU A 62 -12.42 -2.10 11.50
CA LEU A 62 -11.93 -0.73 11.57
C LEU A 62 -11.72 -0.27 13.03
N LYS A 63 -12.65 -0.60 13.92
CA LYS A 63 -12.54 -0.29 15.36
C LYS A 63 -11.26 -0.89 15.95
N TRP A 64 -10.95 -2.14 15.61
CA TRP A 64 -9.74 -2.80 16.06
C TRP A 64 -8.48 -2.11 15.50
N ARG A 65 -8.42 -1.83 14.19
CA ARG A 65 -7.29 -1.11 13.56
C ARG A 65 -7.06 0.27 14.17
N LEU A 66 -8.13 1.00 14.50
CA LEU A 66 -8.04 2.28 15.21
C LEU A 66 -7.49 2.12 16.62
N GLY A 67 -7.85 1.05 17.34
CA GLY A 67 -7.30 0.74 18.66
C GLY A 67 -5.79 0.50 18.62
N GLU A 68 -5.34 -0.29 17.66
CA GLU A 68 -3.92 -0.60 17.45
C GLU A 68 -3.08 0.63 17.06
N GLY A 69 -3.71 1.64 16.45
CA GLY A 69 -3.06 2.84 15.93
C GLY A 69 -3.32 4.12 16.72
N ASN A 70 -3.67 4.02 18.01
CA ASN A 70 -3.98 5.19 18.87
C ASN A 70 -5.00 6.16 18.22
N GLY A 71 -6.08 5.62 17.68
CA GLY A 71 -7.14 6.40 17.04
C GLY A 71 -6.88 6.73 15.57
N ALA A 72 -5.84 6.18 14.94
CA ALA A 72 -5.55 6.35 13.52
C ALA A 72 -5.31 5.01 12.81
N ALA A 73 -5.89 4.83 11.62
CA ALA A 73 -5.71 3.65 10.78
C ALA A 73 -5.47 4.03 9.32
N ILE A 74 -4.72 3.21 8.58
CA ILE A 74 -4.47 3.38 7.14
C ILE A 74 -5.17 2.26 6.38
N TYR A 75 -6.06 2.64 5.46
CA TYR A 75 -6.72 1.73 4.54
C TYR A 75 -6.11 1.84 3.15
N GLN A 76 -5.73 0.70 2.57
CA GLN A 76 -5.34 0.60 1.17
C GLN A 76 -6.50 0.01 0.36
N ILE A 77 -7.16 0.83 -0.44
CA ILE A 77 -8.30 0.43 -1.27
C ILE A 77 -7.83 0.09 -2.69
N GLY A 78 -8.34 -1.02 -3.23
CA GLY A 78 -7.89 -1.57 -4.51
C GLY A 78 -6.64 -2.44 -4.38
N VAL A 79 -6.34 -2.90 -3.16
CA VAL A 79 -5.19 -3.75 -2.84
C VAL A 79 -5.67 -5.06 -2.23
N GLU A 80 -5.16 -6.18 -2.72
CA GLU A 80 -5.43 -7.50 -2.14
C GLU A 80 -4.61 -7.73 -0.87
N ASP A 81 -5.05 -8.64 0.00
CA ASP A 81 -4.42 -8.93 1.29
C ASP A 81 -2.97 -9.46 1.13
N CYS A 82 -2.63 -10.03 -0.03
CA CYS A 82 -1.27 -10.43 -0.39
C CYS A 82 -0.38 -9.26 -0.86
N GLY A 83 -0.93 -8.05 -0.96
CA GLY A 83 -0.25 -6.83 -1.38
C GLY A 83 -0.35 -6.50 -2.87
N ILE A 84 -1.07 -7.29 -3.67
CA ILE A 84 -1.23 -7.05 -5.11
C ILE A 84 -2.09 -5.79 -5.35
N LEU A 85 -1.60 -4.88 -6.19
CA LEU A 85 -2.30 -3.66 -6.60
C LEU A 85 -3.27 -3.93 -7.76
N ALA A 86 -4.36 -4.66 -7.51
CA ALA A 86 -5.33 -5.02 -8.55
C ALA A 86 -6.15 -3.82 -9.06
N GLY A 87 -6.34 -2.80 -8.22
CA GLY A 87 -7.05 -1.56 -8.52
C GLY A 87 -8.56 -1.73 -8.76
N LEU A 88 -9.27 -0.60 -8.71
CA LEU A 88 -10.71 -0.52 -8.95
C LEU A 88 -11.05 0.41 -10.11
N THR A 89 -12.23 0.23 -10.69
CA THR A 89 -12.81 1.25 -11.57
C THR A 89 -13.11 2.52 -10.77
N GLN A 90 -13.27 3.66 -11.45
CA GLN A 90 -13.64 4.92 -10.78
C GLN A 90 -14.91 4.77 -9.93
N TRP A 91 -15.93 4.09 -10.46
CA TRP A 91 -17.21 3.90 -9.78
C TRP A 91 -17.06 3.02 -8.53
N ASP A 92 -16.32 1.92 -8.64
CA ASP A 92 -16.05 1.03 -7.50
C ASP A 92 -15.19 1.70 -6.43
N MET A 93 -14.23 2.54 -6.84
CA MET A 93 -13.40 3.32 -5.92
C MET A 93 -14.27 4.30 -5.14
N THR A 94 -15.06 5.13 -5.82
CA THR A 94 -15.97 6.10 -5.17
C THR A 94 -16.92 5.40 -4.20
N SER A 95 -17.52 4.28 -4.62
CA SER A 95 -18.44 3.51 -3.78
C SER A 95 -17.75 2.87 -2.57
N SER A 96 -16.49 2.45 -2.73
CA SER A 96 -15.69 1.90 -1.62
C SER A 96 -15.32 3.00 -0.61
N LEU A 97 -14.93 4.18 -1.07
CA LEU A 97 -14.63 5.33 -0.22
C LEU A 97 -15.85 5.80 0.56
N GLN A 98 -17.04 5.82 -0.06
CA GLN A 98 -18.30 6.12 0.61
C GLN A 98 -18.62 5.09 1.71
N THR A 99 -18.43 3.79 1.45
CA THR A 99 -18.59 2.78 2.49
C THR A 99 -17.62 2.99 3.65
N LEU A 100 -16.34 3.24 3.36
CA LEU A 100 -15.34 3.50 4.41
C LEU A 100 -15.68 4.74 5.23
N GLN A 101 -16.19 5.79 4.59
CA GLN A 101 -16.66 7.00 5.27
C GLN A 101 -17.82 6.69 6.22
N ARG A 102 -18.80 5.89 5.81
CA ARG A 102 -19.89 5.43 6.70
C ARG A 102 -19.36 4.61 7.87
N MET A 103 -18.42 3.70 7.63
CA MET A 103 -17.80 2.92 8.70
C MET A 103 -17.08 3.81 9.71
N ALA A 104 -16.33 4.82 9.24
CA ALA A 104 -15.65 5.77 10.10
C ALA A 104 -16.64 6.61 10.91
N PHE A 105 -17.75 7.03 10.30
CA PHE A 105 -18.81 7.79 10.95
C PHE A 105 -19.43 7.04 12.15
N GLU A 106 -19.74 5.73 12.00
CA GLU A 106 -20.23 4.88 13.10
C GLU A 106 -19.28 4.84 14.31
N LEU A 107 -18.00 5.10 14.08
CA LEU A 107 -16.98 5.10 15.12
C LEU A 107 -16.57 6.50 15.54
N GLY A 108 -17.26 7.57 15.14
CA GLY A 108 -16.84 8.94 15.47
C GLY A 108 -15.45 9.29 14.91
N ALA A 109 -15.17 8.82 13.70
CA ALA A 109 -13.93 9.07 12.97
C ALA A 109 -14.21 9.71 11.61
N THR A 110 -13.16 10.27 11.00
CA THR A 110 -13.19 10.88 9.67
C THR A 110 -12.23 10.16 8.74
N THR A 111 -12.46 10.27 7.43
CA THR A 111 -11.58 9.73 6.39
C THR A 111 -10.87 10.84 5.63
N THR A 112 -9.64 10.61 5.20
CA THR A 112 -8.88 11.53 4.34
C THR A 112 -8.06 10.72 3.35
N VAL A 113 -8.24 10.97 2.05
CA VAL A 113 -7.42 10.33 1.02
C VAL A 113 -6.03 10.96 1.06
N LEU A 114 -5.02 10.18 1.44
CA LEU A 114 -3.63 10.64 1.50
C LEU A 114 -2.96 10.56 0.13
N LYS A 115 -3.27 9.50 -0.62
CA LYS A 115 -2.66 9.24 -1.92
C LYS A 115 -3.63 8.49 -2.81
N GLU A 116 -3.57 8.80 -4.10
CA GLU A 116 -4.30 8.08 -5.13
C GLU A 116 -3.37 7.83 -6.32
N ARG A 117 -3.43 6.62 -6.88
CA ARG A 117 -2.66 6.24 -8.08
C ARG A 117 -3.60 5.65 -9.11
N VAL A 118 -3.34 5.98 -10.37
CA VAL A 118 -3.92 5.30 -11.52
C VAL A 118 -2.87 4.32 -12.06
N LEU A 119 -3.26 3.08 -12.26
CA LEU A 119 -2.46 2.00 -12.82
C LEU A 119 -2.48 2.07 -14.35
N GLU A 120 -1.58 1.34 -15.00
CA GLU A 120 -1.46 1.33 -16.47
C GLU A 120 -2.76 0.88 -17.17
N ASN A 121 -3.53 0.01 -16.52
CA ASN A 121 -4.83 -0.46 -17.00
C ASN A 121 -6.01 0.50 -16.70
N GLY A 122 -5.72 1.72 -16.23
CA GLY A 122 -6.72 2.74 -15.89
C GLY A 122 -7.45 2.54 -14.56
N ARG A 123 -7.15 1.45 -13.82
CA ARG A 123 -7.71 1.21 -12.50
C ARG A 123 -7.01 2.05 -11.44
N ARG A 124 -7.69 2.28 -10.31
CA ARG A 124 -7.26 3.20 -9.26
C ARG A 124 -7.03 2.46 -7.96
N ILE A 125 -6.02 2.91 -7.22
CA ILE A 125 -5.77 2.52 -5.83
C ILE A 125 -5.71 3.78 -4.97
N ALA A 126 -6.13 3.68 -3.72
CA ALA A 126 -6.14 4.80 -2.80
C ALA A 126 -5.62 4.39 -1.42
N GLN A 127 -4.77 5.24 -0.85
CA GLN A 127 -4.38 5.19 0.54
C GLN A 127 -5.22 6.21 1.31
N VAL A 128 -5.94 5.73 2.32
CA VAL A 128 -6.90 6.53 3.09
C VAL A 128 -6.53 6.48 4.56
N LEU A 129 -6.37 7.65 5.18
CA LEU A 129 -6.28 7.77 6.63
C LEU A 129 -7.69 7.78 7.21
N VAL A 130 -7.93 6.96 8.21
CA VAL A 130 -9.08 7.04 9.10
C VAL A 130 -8.59 7.54 10.45
N ARG A 131 -9.19 8.61 10.99
CA ARG A 131 -8.76 9.21 12.26
C ARG A 131 -9.96 9.53 13.14
N LYS A 132 -9.89 9.13 14.41
CA LYS A 132 -10.83 9.54 15.46
C LYS A 132 -10.88 11.06 15.56
N THR A 133 -12.09 11.60 15.66
CA THR A 133 -12.26 13.01 15.97
C THR A 133 -12.11 13.14 17.48
N ASP A 134 -11.06 13.82 17.93
CA ASP A 134 -10.92 14.18 19.34
C ASP A 134 -12.11 15.10 19.71
N LEU A 135 -12.93 14.69 20.68
CA LEU A 135 -13.96 15.52 21.30
C LEU A 135 -13.37 16.29 22.48
#